data_AF-A0A0G0JZT2-F1
#
_entry.id   AF-A0A0G0JZT2-F1
#
_cell.length_a   1.000
_cell.length_b   1.000
_cell.length_c   1.000
_cell.angle_alpha   90.00
_cell.angle_beta   90.00
_cell.angle_gamma   90.00
#
_symmetry.space_group_name_H-M   'P 1'
#
loop_
_entity.id
_entity.type
_entity.pdbx_description
1 polymer ?
#
loop_
_entity_poly.entity_id
_entity_poly.type
_entity_poly.pdbx_seq_one_letter_code
_entity_poly.pdbx_strand_id
1 'polypeptide(L)'
;MHSKPVLVFLGVLIIIFAWGVISFMGKMRMTIENRKIAENKLLELEKRKEKLSSDIFRLNTPGGVEESIRLKFGLAKEGEDVVVVVEDKNKPEVKETPQKGFFSFLFFWKNWFK
;
A
#
# COMPACT_ATOMS: atom_id res chain seq x y z
N MET A 1 62.95 6.93 -24.74
CA MET A 1 61.72 7.19 -25.53
C MET A 1 60.68 6.17 -25.09
N HIS A 2 59.64 6.59 -24.36
CA HIS A 2 58.58 5.65 -23.99
C HIS A 2 57.87 5.19 -25.27
N SER A 3 57.78 3.88 -25.46
CA SER A 3 57.09 3.29 -26.59
C SER A 3 55.61 3.64 -26.50
N LYS A 4 55.20 4.68 -27.25
CA LYS A 4 53.82 5.11 -27.49
C LYS A 4 52.81 3.94 -27.57
N PRO A 5 53.08 2.82 -28.25
CA PRO A 5 52.15 1.68 -28.27
C PRO A 5 51.90 1.03 -26.90
N VAL A 6 52.91 0.96 -26.02
CA VAL A 6 52.77 0.38 -24.67
C VAL A 6 51.86 1.25 -23.82
N LEU A 7 51.95 2.58 -23.97
CA LEU A 7 51.10 3.52 -23.24
C LEU A 7 49.63 3.43 -23.66
N VAL A 8 49.39 3.26 -24.97
CA VAL A 8 48.04 3.05 -25.51
C VAL A 8 47.45 1.73 -25.01
N PHE A 9 48.23 0.64 -25.05
CA PHE A 9 47.81 -0.66 -24.54
C PHE A 9 47.43 -0.59 -23.05
N LEU A 10 48.26 0.07 -22.24
CA LEU A 10 47.99 0.26 -20.82
C LEU A 10 46.74 1.11 -20.57
N GLY A 11 46.52 2.15 -21.37
CA GLY A 11 45.30 2.96 -21.32
C GLY A 11 44.03 2.15 -21.62
N VAL A 12 44.05 1.32 -22.66
CA VAL A 12 42.92 0.44 -22.99
C VAL A 12 42.66 -0.57 -21.87
N LEU A 13 43.71 -1.15 -21.29
CA LEU A 13 43.61 -2.09 -20.18
C LEU A 13 42.93 -1.44 -18.96
N ILE A 14 43.31 -0.21 -18.61
CA ILE A 14 42.69 0.55 -17.51
C ILE A 14 41.20 0.81 -17.76
N ILE A 15 40.81 1.15 -18.99
CA ILE A 15 39.41 1.40 -19.34
C ILE A 15 38.56 0.13 -19.17
N ILE A 16 39.08 -1.03 -19.59
CA ILE A 16 38.42 -2.33 -19.41
C ILE A 16 38.20 -2.63 -17.92
N PHE A 17 39.23 -2.42 -17.09
CA PHE A 17 39.10 -2.62 -15.64
C PHE A 17 38.11 -1.64 -15.01
N ALA A 18 38.14 -0.36 -15.40
CA ALA A 18 37.20 0.65 -14.91
C ALA A 18 35.75 0.26 -15.22
N TRP A 19 35.46 -0.23 -16.42
CA TRP A 19 34.14 -0.73 -16.81
C TRP A 19 33.73 -1.96 -15.99
N GLY A 20 34.67 -2.89 -15.75
CA GLY A 20 34.45 -4.05 -14.90
C GLY A 20 34.00 -3.67 -13.48
N VAL A 21 34.71 -2.73 -12.84
CA VAL A 21 34.42 -2.25 -11.48
C VAL A 21 33.05 -1.55 -11.40
N ILE A 22 32.72 -0.69 -12.37
CA ILE A 22 31.42 0.00 -12.42
C ILE A 22 30.28 -1.02 -12.57
N SER A 23 30.44 -2.00 -13.47
CA SER A 23 29.43 -3.04 -13.69
C SER A 23 29.22 -3.92 -12.44
N PHE A 24 30.30 -4.23 -11.73
CA PHE A 24 30.26 -5.02 -10.50
C PHE A 24 29.57 -4.26 -9.37
N MET A 25 29.86 -2.96 -9.22
CA MET A 25 29.22 -2.11 -8.22
C MET A 25 27.72 -1.96 -8.45
N GLY A 26 27.28 -1.89 -9.73
CA GLY A 26 25.86 -1.94 -10.08
C GLY A 26 25.18 -3.25 -9.67
N LYS A 27 25.85 -4.39 -9.87
CA LYS A 27 25.33 -5.72 -9.48
C LYS A 27 25.19 -5.87 -7.97
N MET A 28 26.12 -5.34 -7.17
CA MET A 28 26.03 -5.44 -5.71
C MET A 28 24.80 -4.72 -5.13
N ARG A 29 24.46 -3.54 -5.67
CA ARG A 29 23.26 -2.80 -5.24
C ARG A 29 21.98 -3.57 -5.56
N MET A 30 21.87 -4.12 -6.76
CA MET A 30 20.71 -4.91 -7.17
C MET A 30 20.51 -6.16 -6.31
N THR A 31 21.59 -6.86 -5.93
CA THR A 31 21.48 -8.06 -5.07
C THR A 31 20.96 -7.71 -3.68
N ILE A 32 21.40 -6.60 -3.08
CA ILE A 32 20.94 -6.15 -1.77
C ILE A 32 19.45 -5.76 -1.82
N GLU A 33 19.05 -5.01 -2.84
CA GLU A 33 17.64 -4.61 -3.01
C GLU A 33 16.74 -5.82 -3.24
N ASN A 34 17.14 -6.75 -4.11
CA ASN A 34 16.39 -7.97 -4.37
C ASN A 34 16.26 -8.86 -3.13
N ARG A 35 17.32 -8.96 -2.32
CA ARG A 35 17.28 -9.65 -1.03
C ARG A 35 16.27 -9.00 -0.08
N LYS A 36 16.31 -7.68 0.06
CA LYS A 36 15.39 -6.93 0.92
C LYS A 36 13.93 -7.08 0.46
N ILE A 37 13.67 -7.09 -0.84
CA ILE A 37 12.34 -7.34 -1.41
C ILE A 37 11.87 -8.76 -1.06
N ALA A 38 12.74 -9.76 -1.20
CA ALA A 38 12.41 -11.14 -0.88
C ALA A 38 12.13 -11.33 0.63
N GLU A 39 12.95 -10.73 1.50
CA GLU A 39 12.74 -10.75 2.96
C GLU A 39 11.43 -10.07 3.35
N ASN A 40 11.12 -8.90 2.79
CA ASN A 40 9.85 -8.21 3.03
C ASN A 40 8.64 -9.05 2.58
N LYS A 41 8.72 -9.68 1.41
CA LYS A 41 7.66 -10.57 0.91
C LYS A 41 7.46 -11.78 1.82
N LEU A 42 8.54 -12.36 2.34
CA LEU A 42 8.45 -13.46 3.32
C LEU A 42 7.71 -13.01 4.59
N LEU A 43 8.09 -11.87 5.16
CA LEU A 43 7.42 -11.33 6.35
C LEU A 43 5.94 -11.02 6.11
N GLU A 44 5.60 -10.49 4.93
CA GLU A 44 4.20 -10.25 4.55
C GLU A 44 3.41 -11.55 4.43
N LEU A 45 3.99 -12.57 3.77
CA LEU A 45 3.36 -13.87 3.61
C LEU A 45 3.18 -14.61 4.92
N GLU A 46 4.15 -14.52 5.83
CA GLU A 46 4.07 -15.12 7.16
C GLU A 46 2.94 -14.50 7.99
N LYS A 47 2.84 -13.16 8.02
CA LYS A 47 1.72 -12.45 8.66
C LYS A 47 0.37 -12.84 8.06
N ARG A 48 0.28 -12.95 6.72
CA ARG A 48 -0.94 -13.39 6.04
C ARG A 48 -1.32 -14.82 6.41
N LYS A 49 -0.34 -15.73 6.46
CA LYS A 49 -0.54 -17.12 6.86
C LYS A 49 -1.06 -17.21 8.29
N GLU A 50 -0.45 -16.49 9.22
CA GLU A 50 -0.87 -16.48 10.63
C GLU A 50 -2.31 -15.97 10.78
N LYS A 51 -2.62 -14.82 10.15
CA LYS A 51 -3.98 -14.27 10.14
C LYS A 51 -4.99 -15.27 9.57
N LEU A 52 -4.68 -15.86 8.42
CA LEU A 52 -5.59 -16.80 7.76
C LEU A 52 -5.78 -18.08 8.59
N SER A 53 -4.72 -18.55 9.25
CA SER A 53 -4.80 -19.70 10.17
C SER A 53 -5.70 -19.40 11.37
N SER A 54 -5.60 -18.20 11.94
CA SER A 54 -6.47 -17.75 13.02
C SER A 54 -7.93 -17.64 12.58
N ASP A 55 -8.16 -17.08 11.38
CA ASP A 55 -9.51 -16.98 10.79
C ASP A 55 -10.12 -18.36 10.53
N ILE A 56 -9.34 -19.31 10.01
CA ILE A 56 -9.77 -20.70 9.81
C ILE A 56 -10.11 -21.37 11.15
N PHE A 57 -9.26 -21.19 12.17
CA PHE A 57 -9.53 -21.73 13.49
C PHE A 57 -10.84 -21.16 14.04
N ARG A 58 -11.04 -19.85 13.94
CA ARG A 58 -12.28 -19.18 14.35
C ARG A 58 -13.49 -19.75 13.60
N LEU A 59 -13.41 -19.89 12.28
CA LEU A 59 -14.49 -20.44 11.44
C LEU A 59 -14.85 -21.88 11.78
N ASN A 60 -13.91 -22.68 12.30
CA ASN A 60 -14.18 -24.06 12.72
C ASN A 60 -14.82 -24.17 14.11
N THR A 61 -14.91 -23.07 14.87
CA THR A 61 -15.61 -23.07 16.17
C THR A 61 -17.12 -22.91 15.98
N PRO A 62 -17.96 -23.46 16.87
CA PRO A 62 -19.41 -23.30 16.79
C PRO A 62 -19.85 -21.84 16.70
N GLY A 63 -19.23 -20.95 17.49
CA GLY A 63 -19.51 -19.52 17.45
C GLY A 63 -19.06 -18.84 16.16
N GLY A 64 -17.93 -19.25 15.57
CA GLY A 64 -17.49 -18.69 14.29
C GLY A 64 -18.31 -19.17 13.09
N VAL A 65 -18.83 -20.40 13.12
CA VAL A 65 -19.81 -20.88 12.13
C VAL A 65 -21.07 -20.03 12.23
N GLU A 66 -21.62 -19.86 13.43
CA GLU A 66 -22.81 -19.03 13.68
C GLU A 66 -22.63 -17.59 13.21
N GLU A 67 -21.53 -16.94 13.60
CA GLU A 67 -21.17 -15.58 13.17
C GLU A 67 -21.11 -15.49 11.64
N SER A 68 -20.50 -16.48 10.98
CA SER A 68 -20.39 -16.51 9.52
C SER A 68 -21.76 -16.64 8.84
N ILE A 69 -22.68 -17.41 9.44
CA ILE A 69 -24.04 -17.59 8.93
C ILE A 69 -24.85 -16.30 9.13
N ARG A 70 -24.76 -15.68 10.30
CA ARG A 70 -25.44 -14.41 10.61
C ARG A 70 -24.95 -13.28 9.70
N LEU A 71 -23.66 -13.18 9.44
CA LEU A 71 -23.08 -12.17 8.53
C LEU A 71 -23.41 -12.41 7.05
N LYS A 72 -23.36 -13.67 6.58
CA LYS A 72 -23.55 -13.98 5.15
C LYS A 72 -25.01 -14.09 4.73
N PHE A 73 -25.85 -14.60 5.62
CA PHE A 73 -27.24 -14.93 5.30
C PHE A 73 -28.25 -14.11 6.12
N GLY A 74 -27.80 -13.29 7.08
CA GLY A 74 -28.69 -12.47 7.90
C GLY A 74 -29.60 -13.30 8.80
N LEU A 75 -29.26 -14.55 9.09
CA LEU A 75 -30.09 -15.47 9.86
C LEU A 75 -29.84 -15.28 11.37
N ALA A 76 -30.91 -15.41 12.15
CA ALA A 76 -30.87 -15.43 13.61
C ALA A 76 -31.26 -16.82 14.14
N LYS A 77 -30.96 -17.11 15.41
CA LYS A 77 -31.36 -18.36 16.04
C LYS A 77 -32.87 -18.42 16.26
N GLU A 78 -33.37 -19.62 16.50
CA GLU A 78 -34.78 -19.80 16.91
C GLU A 78 -35.05 -18.97 18.18
N GLY A 79 -36.03 -18.06 18.08
CA GLY A 79 -36.40 -17.13 19.16
C GLY A 79 -35.73 -15.74 19.09
N GLU A 80 -34.94 -15.44 18.05
CA GLU A 80 -34.38 -14.12 17.80
C GLU A 80 -35.00 -13.45 16.55
N ASP A 81 -35.30 -12.15 16.63
CA ASP A 81 -35.82 -11.36 15.51
C ASP A 81 -34.71 -10.57 14.78
N VAL A 82 -34.78 -10.50 13.45
CA VAL A 82 -33.86 -9.74 12.60
C VAL A 82 -34.51 -8.42 12.18
N VAL A 83 -33.94 -7.29 12.58
CA VAL A 83 -34.38 -5.96 12.15
C VAL A 83 -33.48 -5.44 11.03
N VAL A 84 -34.04 -5.26 9.83
CA VAL A 84 -33.34 -4.63 8.71
C VAL A 84 -33.73 -3.15 8.67
N VAL A 85 -32.78 -2.27 9.00
CA VAL A 85 -32.98 -0.83 8.89
C VAL A 85 -32.77 -0.42 7.44
N VAL A 86 -33.84 -0.02 6.76
CA VAL A 86 -33.77 0.54 5.41
C VAL A 86 -33.74 2.06 5.53
N GLU A 87 -32.74 2.71 4.92
CA GLU A 87 -32.73 4.16 4.81
C GLU A 87 -33.84 4.62 3.86
N ASP A 88 -34.76 5.43 4.39
CA ASP A 88 -35.78 6.06 3.59
C ASP A 88 -35.16 7.10 2.65
N LYS A 89 -35.18 6.80 1.35
CA LYS A 89 -34.68 7.70 0.29
C LYS A 89 -35.50 8.99 0.18
N ASN A 90 -36.63 9.08 0.87
CA ASN A 90 -37.49 10.26 0.92
C ASN A 90 -37.31 11.08 2.21
N LYS A 91 -36.22 10.91 2.96
CA LYS A 91 -35.89 11.88 4.00
C LYS A 91 -35.72 13.26 3.36
N PRO A 92 -36.48 14.29 3.78
CA PRO A 92 -36.25 15.63 3.30
C PRO A 92 -34.82 15.99 3.68
N GLU A 93 -34.00 16.27 2.67
CA GLU A 93 -32.66 16.81 2.86
C GLU A 93 -32.77 17.98 3.83
N VAL A 94 -32.18 17.80 5.02
CA VAL A 94 -31.96 18.92 5.92
C VAL A 94 -31.02 19.84 5.16
N LYS A 95 -31.57 20.92 4.61
CA LYS A 95 -30.81 21.95 3.92
C LYS A 95 -29.77 22.46 4.90
N GLU A 96 -28.54 22.01 4.75
CA GLU A 96 -27.40 22.62 5.42
C GLU A 96 -27.40 24.09 4.99
N THR A 97 -27.63 24.99 5.95
CA THR A 97 -27.43 26.42 5.73
C THR A 97 -26.03 26.62 5.17
N PRO A 98 -25.86 27.39 4.07
CA PRO A 98 -24.57 27.53 3.43
C PRO A 98 -23.58 28.05 4.46
N GLN A 99 -22.63 27.20 4.87
CA GLN A 99 -21.47 27.64 5.61
C GLN A 99 -20.79 28.67 4.72
N LYS A 100 -20.76 29.92 5.19
CA LYS A 100 -19.88 30.96 4.67
C LYS A 100 -18.44 30.55 4.99
N GLY A 101 -17.96 29.52 4.31
CA GLY A 101 -16.64 28.94 4.47
C GLY A 101 -15.61 29.83 3.81
N PHE A 102 -14.51 30.06 4.54
CA PHE A 102 -13.15 30.50 4.19
C PHE A 102 -12.90 31.25 2.87
N PHE A 103 -13.43 30.79 1.74
CA PHE A 103 -13.35 31.48 0.44
C PHE A 103 -14.08 32.82 0.40
N SER A 104 -15.13 33.01 1.21
CA SER A 104 -15.79 34.32 1.34
C SER A 104 -14.86 35.41 1.87
N PHE A 105 -13.88 35.04 2.70
CA PHE A 105 -12.90 35.97 3.26
C PHE A 105 -11.83 36.36 2.23
N LEU A 106 -11.37 35.40 1.42
CA LEU A 106 -10.43 35.67 0.31
C LEU A 106 -11.02 36.60 -0.76
N PHE A 107 -12.33 36.46 -1.04
CA PHE A 107 -13.01 37.33 -1.99
C PHE A 107 -13.13 38.78 -1.49
N PHE A 108 -13.36 38.97 -0.18
CA PHE A 108 -13.44 40.28 0.46
C PHE A 108 -12.11 41.05 0.35
N TRP A 109 -10.97 40.38 0.57
CA TRP A 109 -9.64 41.02 0.48
C TRP A 109 -9.25 41.44 -0.93
N LYS A 110 -9.66 40.67 -1.96
CA LYS A 110 -9.37 41.02 -3.36
C LYS A 110 -10.02 42.35 -3.77
N ASN A 111 -11.16 42.70 -3.18
CA ASN A 111 -11.91 43.90 -3.55
C ASN A 111 -11.48 45.17 -2.80
N TRP A 112 -10.57 45.05 -1.83
CA TRP A 112 -10.07 46.16 -1.02
C TRP A 112 -8.85 46.86 -1.64
N PHE A 113 -8.13 46.20 -2.54
CA PHE A 113 -6.93 46.73 -3.21
C PHE A 113 -7.22 47.27 -4.62
N LYS A 114 -8.40 47.85 -4.83
CA LYS A 114 -8.75 48.58 -6.05
C LYS A 114 -9.19 50.01 -5.72
#